data_AF-A0A2A7UIE6-F1
#
_entry.id   AF-A0A2A7UIE6-F1
#
_cell.length_a   1.000
_cell.length_b   1.000
_cell.length_c   1.000
_cell.angle_alpha   90.00
_cell.angle_beta   90.00
_cell.angle_gamma   90.00
#
_symmetry.space_group_name_H-M   'P 1'
#
loop_
_entity.id
_entity.type
_entity.pdbx_description
1 polymer ?
#
loop_
_entity_poly.entity_id
_entity_poly.type
_entity_poly.pdbx_seq_one_letter_code
_entity_poly.pdbx_strand_id
1 'polypeptide(L)' 'MTSPLPYERDVCLAVILAGMSLRYVACLTAALIFVQIWPGRVLVVDDPAAAYPRLPTERLYVEP' A
#
# COMPACT_ATOMS: atom_id res chain seq x y z
N MET A 1 -8.82 -14.09 -5.54
CA MET A 1 -8.16 -12.77 -5.64
C MET A 1 -8.97 -11.81 -4.80
N THR A 2 -8.36 -11.17 -3.81
CA THR A 2 -9.07 -10.26 -2.90
C THR A 2 -8.95 -8.84 -3.46
N SER A 3 -10.08 -8.20 -3.73
CA SER A 3 -10.09 -6.78 -4.12
C SER A 3 -9.89 -5.91 -2.88
N PRO A 4 -9.07 -4.85 -2.92
CA PRO A 4 -8.91 -3.96 -1.78
C PRO A 4 -10.21 -3.22 -1.46
N LEU A 5 -10.54 -3.12 -0.17
CA LEU A 5 -11.80 -2.52 0.29
C LEU A 5 -11.66 -1.02 0.58
N PRO A 6 -12.70 -0.21 0.37
CA PRO A 6 -12.65 1.24 0.64
C PRO A 6 -12.28 1.62 2.07
N TYR A 7 -12.59 0.75 3.04
CA TYR A 7 -12.40 0.99 4.48
C TYR A 7 -11.25 0.21 5.10
N GLU A 8 -10.49 -0.55 4.31
CA GLU A 8 -9.35 -1.27 4.86
C GLU A 8 -8.26 -0.30 5.31
N ARG A 9 -7.50 -0.69 6.33
CA ARG A 9 -6.44 0.15 6.90
C ARG A 9 -5.31 0.36 5.89
N ASP A 10 -4.78 1.58 5.86
CA ASP A 10 -3.55 1.90 5.13
C ASP A 10 -2.30 1.51 5.91
N VAL A 11 -1.26 1.13 5.15
CA VAL A 11 0.07 0.81 5.64
C VAL A 11 1.12 1.59 4.86
N CYS A 12 2.21 1.95 5.53
CA CYS A 12 3.37 2.56 4.90
C CYS A 12 4.35 1.47 4.45
N LEU A 13 4.81 1.58 3.20
CA LEU A 13 5.78 0.70 2.58
C LEU A 13 7.03 1.49 2.21
N ALA A 14 8.20 0.91 2.42
CA ALA A 14 9.44 1.32 1.81
C ALA A 14 9.84 0.28 0.76
N VAL A 15 9.88 0.69 -0.51
CA VAL A 15 10.26 -0.14 -1.64
C VAL A 15 11.69 0.19 -2.04
N ILE A 16 12.55 -0.82 -2.12
CA ILE A 16 13.93 -0.68 -2.56
C ILE A 16 14.01 -0.99 -4.06
N LEU A 17 14.33 0.02 -4.85
CA LEU A 17 14.47 -0.10 -6.30
C LEU A 17 15.77 0.57 -6.75
N ALA A 18 16.65 -0.19 -7.39
CA ALA A 18 17.94 0.30 -7.91
C ALA A 18 18.77 1.08 -6.87
N GLY A 19 18.75 0.66 -5.60
CA GLY A 19 19.45 1.32 -4.50
C GLY A 19 18.73 2.55 -3.91
N MET A 20 17.58 2.93 -4.47
CA MET A 20 16.72 3.98 -3.93
C MET A 20 15.66 3.40 -3.00
N SER A 21 15.33 4.12 -1.92
CA SER A 21 14.19 3.81 -1.06
C SER A 21 13.03 4.75 -1.38
N LEU A 22 11.91 4.17 -1.81
CA LEU A 22 10.70 4.89 -2.18
C LEU A 22 9.61 4.59 -1.13
N ARG A 23 8.96 5.63 -0.62
CA ARG A 23 7.89 5.48 0.38
C ARG A 23 6.52 5.56 -0.28
N TYR A 24 5.65 4.63 0.06
CA TYR A 24 4.28 4.55 -0.42
C TYR A 24 3.33 4.33 0.75
N VAL A 25 2.12 4.87 0.62
CA VAL A 25 0.98 4.51 1.46
C VAL A 25 0.04 3.71 0.57
N ALA A 26 -0.36 2.54 1.03
CA ALA A 26 -1.28 1.68 0.31
C ALA A 26 -2.23 0.98 1.28
N CYS A 27 -3.40 0.65 0.78
CA CYS A 27 -4.37 -0.13 1.49
C CYS A 27 -3.83 -1.57 1.70
N LEU A 28 -4.13 -2.20 2.85
CA LEU A 28 -3.51 -3.45 3.28
C LEU A 28 -3.53 -4.55 2.22
N THR A 29 -4.64 -4.72 1.50
CA THR A 29 -4.78 -5.75 0.47
C THR A 29 -3.85 -5.46 -0.71
N ALA A 30 -3.76 -4.21 -1.17
CA ALA A 30 -2.84 -3.83 -2.24
C ALA A 30 -1.38 -4.01 -1.82
N ALA A 31 -1.04 -3.65 -0.57
CA ALA A 31 0.29 -3.87 -0.01
C ALA A 31 0.67 -5.35 0.00
N LEU A 32 -0.24 -6.23 0.44
CA LEU A 32 -0.01 -7.68 0.46
C LEU A 32 0.18 -8.25 -0.95
N ILE A 33 -0.65 -7.84 -1.91
CA ILE A 33 -0.50 -8.23 -3.32
C ILE A 33 0.86 -7.78 -3.85
N PHE A 34 1.26 -6.55 -3.57
CA PHE A 34 2.53 -5.99 -4.04
C PHE A 34 3.73 -6.78 -3.49
N VAL A 35 3.72 -7.13 -2.20
CA VAL A 35 4.76 -7.95 -1.56
C VAL A 35 4.86 -9.34 -2.20
N GLN A 36 3.73 -9.94 -2.57
CA GLN A 36 3.70 -11.24 -3.25
C GLN A 36 4.31 -11.18 -4.66
N ILE A 37 4.08 -10.09 -5.39
CA ILE A 37 4.64 -9.89 -6.74
C ILE A 37 6.15 -9.57 -6.67
N TRP A 38 6.60 -8.84 -5.65
CA TRP A 38 7.97 -8.34 -5.52
C TRP A 38 8.65 -8.79 -4.22
N PRO A 39 8.90 -10.09 -4.02
CA PRO A 39 9.49 -10.60 -2.79
C PRO A 39 10.90 -10.01 -2.55
N GLY A 40 11.19 -9.67 -1.30
CA GLY A 40 12.51 -9.18 -0.86
C GLY A 40 12.85 -7.74 -1.23
N ARG A 41 11.94 -7.01 -1.89
CA ARG A 41 12.13 -5.60 -2.26
C ARG A 41 11.30 -4.61 -1.45
N VAL A 42 10.49 -5.12 -0.53
CA VAL A 42 9.50 -4.33 0.22
C VAL A 42 9.74 -4.50 1.71
N LEU A 43 9.83 -3.37 2.40
CA LEU A 43 9.87 -3.29 3.85
C LEU A 43 8.59 -2.62 4.32
N VAL A 44 7.89 -3.24 5.27
CA VAL A 44 6.76 -2.61 5.96
C VAL A 44 7.35 -1.65 6.98
N VAL A 45 6.97 -0.38 6.92
CA VAL A 45 7.46 0.64 7.84
C VAL A 45 6.39 0.90 8.88
N ASP A 46 6.80 0.87 10.15
CA ASP A 46 5.95 1.32 11.26
C ASP A 46 5.94 2.85 11.29
N ASP A 47 5.15 3.42 10.38
CA ASP A 47 4.88 4.85 10.29
C ASP A 47 3.36 5.05 10.23
N PRO A 48 2.79 6.02 10.98
CA PRO A 48 1.37 6.34 10.90
C PRO A 48 0.92 6.71 9.48
N ALA A 49 0.45 5.71 8.73
CA ALA A 49 -0.25 5.88 7.46
C ALA A 49 -1.46 6.84 7.61
N ALA A 50 -2.04 6.94 8.81
CA ALA A 50 -3.11 7.87 9.15
C ALA A 50 -2.75 9.36 8.98
N ALA A 51 -1.45 9.70 8.90
CA ALA A 51 -0.99 11.05 8.62
C ALA A 51 -1.17 11.47 7.15
N TYR A 52 -1.42 10.52 6.25
CA TYR A 52 -1.57 10.75 4.82
C TYR A 52 -3.03 10.55 4.40
N PRO A 53 -3.79 11.63 4.10
CA PRO A 53 -5.17 11.49 3.68
C PRO A 53 -5.23 10.83 2.29
N ARG A 54 -6.08 9.81 2.15
CA ARG A 54 -6.35 9.21 0.83
C ARG A 54 -6.88 10.27 -0.14
N LEU A 55 -6.31 10.31 -1.33
CA LEU A 55 -6.81 11.11 -2.43
C LEU A 55 -8.17 10.56 -2.91
N PRO A 56 -9.05 11.41 -3.50
CA PRO A 56 -10.35 10.96 -3.99
C PRO A 56 -10.27 9.78 -4.97
N THR A 57 -9.21 9.72 -5.77
CA THR A 57 -8.95 8.67 -6.77
C THR A 57 -8.31 7.40 -6.20
N GLU A 58 -7.87 7.41 -4.94
CA GLU A 58 -7.32 6.23 -4.24
C GLU A 58 -8.42 5.41 -3.56
N ARG A 59 -9.66 5.92 -3.52
CA ARG A 59 -10.83 5.14 -3.12
C ARG A 59 -11.23 4.24 -4.29
N LEU A 60 -10.77 3.00 -4.24
CA LEU A 60 -11.15 1.96 -5.22
C LEU A 60 -12.67 1.86 -5.33
N TYR A 61 -13.13 1.54 -6.55
CA TYR A 61 -14.54 1.51 -6.94
C TYR A 61 -15.42 0.80 -5.91
N VAL A 62 -16.47 1.48 -5.47
CA VAL A 62 -17.44 0.99 -4.48
C VAL A 62 -18.48 0.05 -5.12
N GLU A 63 -18.37 -0.23 -6.42
CA GLU A 63 -19.39 -0.99 -7.14
C GLU A 63 -18.85 -2.31 -7.72
N PRO A 64 -19.70 -3.37 -7.72
CA PRO A 64 -19.34 -4.73 -8.12
C PRO A 64 -18.91 -4.88 -9.58
#